data_AF-A0A516PWG9-F1
#
_entry.id   AF-A0A516PWG9-F1
#
_cell.length_a   1.000
_cell.length_b   1.000
_cell.length_c   1.000
_cell.angle_alpha   90.00
_cell.angle_beta   90.00
_cell.angle_gamma   90.00
#
_symmetry.space_group_name_H-M   'P 1'
#
loop_
_entity.id
_entity.type
_entity.pdbx_description
1 polymer ?
#
loop_
_entity_poly.entity_id
_entity_poly.type
_entity_poly.pdbx_seq_one_letter_code
_entity_poly.pdbx_strand_id
1 'polypeptide(L)'
;MSEQRNEVSSELLADTADAEQVVAEVAHTSSDRGRRKVREGLVVSDKMDKTVVVAVEDRIKHRLYGKVMTQTTKLKVHDEENSAGIGDRVVVMETRPLSATKRWRLVKIVEKAK
;
A
#
# COMPACT_ATOMS: atom_id res chain seq x y z
N MET A 1 11.47 61.26 -41.70
CA MET A 1 12.28 60.35 -42.54
C MET A 1 12.96 59.38 -41.59
N SER A 2 12.63 58.11 -41.47
CA SER A 2 11.59 57.32 -42.10
C SER A 2 11.25 56.22 -41.10
N GLU A 3 9.96 55.93 -40.95
CA GLU A 3 9.48 54.67 -40.38
C GLU A 3 10.23 53.50 -41.02
N GLN A 4 10.71 52.58 -40.20
CA GLN A 4 10.75 51.18 -40.56
C GLN A 4 10.02 50.39 -39.48
N ARG A 5 8.75 50.14 -39.79
CA ARG A 5 7.95 49.04 -39.30
C ARG A 5 8.68 47.74 -39.65
N ASN A 6 8.82 46.84 -38.68
CA ASN A 6 8.45 45.46 -38.93
C ASN A 6 7.96 44.82 -37.64
N GLU A 7 6.69 44.45 -37.70
CA GLU A 7 5.97 43.56 -36.81
C GLU A 7 6.65 42.19 -36.69
N VAL A 8 6.16 41.43 -35.72
CA VAL A 8 6.45 40.02 -35.43
C VAL A 8 7.59 39.80 -34.43
N SER A 9 7.26 40.00 -33.16
CA SER A 9 7.15 38.88 -32.20
C SER A 9 6.65 39.44 -30.87
N SER A 10 5.37 39.79 -30.88
CA SER A 10 4.52 39.76 -29.70
C SER A 10 4.41 38.31 -29.24
N GLU A 11 5.24 37.89 -28.29
CA GLU A 11 4.94 36.79 -27.36
C GLU A 11 6.08 36.69 -26.35
N LEU A 12 5.73 36.28 -25.13
CA LEU A 12 6.55 36.23 -23.92
C LEU A 12 6.69 37.53 -23.13
N LEU A 13 5.56 37.98 -22.57
CA LEU A 13 5.59 38.66 -21.26
C LEU A 13 4.37 38.39 -20.37
N ALA A 14 3.86 37.15 -20.33
CA ALA A 14 2.93 36.74 -19.29
C ALA A 14 2.85 35.22 -19.17
N ASP A 15 3.67 34.61 -18.30
CA ASP A 15 3.28 33.32 -17.68
C ASP A 15 4.08 32.93 -16.41
N THR A 16 4.31 33.86 -15.49
CA THR A 16 4.97 33.55 -14.20
C THR A 16 4.01 33.52 -13.02
N ALA A 17 2.70 33.54 -13.25
CA ALA A 17 1.67 33.47 -12.20
C ALA A 17 1.05 32.07 -12.04
N ASP A 18 1.14 31.22 -13.06
CA ASP A 18 0.63 29.84 -13.01
C ASP A 18 1.60 28.84 -12.35
N ALA A 19 2.88 29.21 -12.19
CA ALA A 19 3.92 28.32 -11.64
C ALA A 19 3.70 27.98 -10.14
N GLU A 20 3.02 28.84 -9.38
CA GLU A 20 2.69 28.61 -7.97
C GLU A 20 1.34 27.88 -7.80
N GLN A 21 0.46 27.92 -8.80
CA GLN A 21 -0.81 27.18 -8.80
C GLN A 21 -0.63 25.71 -9.25
N VAL A 22 0.29 25.43 -10.19
CA VAL A 22 0.58 24.04 -10.61
C VAL A 22 1.25 23.19 -9.53
N VAL A 23 2.02 23.79 -8.60
CA VAL A 23 2.62 23.05 -7.47
C VAL A 23 1.64 22.76 -6.33
N ALA A 24 0.57 23.55 -6.20
CA ALA A 24 -0.48 23.34 -5.20
C ALA A 24 -1.54 22.29 -5.65
N GLU A 25 -1.78 22.17 -6.96
CA GLU A 25 -2.71 21.18 -7.53
C GLU A 25 -2.14 19.75 -7.48
N VAL A 26 -0.82 19.58 -7.67
CA VAL A 26 -0.14 18.28 -7.59
C VAL A 26 -0.19 17.67 -6.17
N ALA A 27 -0.36 18.48 -5.13
CA ALA A 27 -0.51 17.99 -3.75
C ALA A 27 -1.88 17.35 -3.47
N HIS A 28 -2.92 17.67 -4.27
CA HIS A 28 -4.29 17.22 -4.04
C HIS A 28 -4.70 15.97 -4.83
N THR A 29 -3.83 15.42 -5.70
CA THR A 29 -4.12 14.21 -6.47
C THR A 29 -3.67 12.93 -5.76
N SER A 30 -3.98 12.73 -4.47
CA SER A 30 -3.65 11.44 -3.82
C SER A 30 -4.47 11.03 -2.60
N SER A 31 -5.42 11.86 -2.14
CA SER A 31 -6.01 11.70 -0.80
C SER A 31 -7.33 10.95 -0.74
N ASP A 32 -8.02 10.72 -1.85
CA ASP A 32 -9.36 10.09 -1.84
C ASP A 32 -9.35 8.61 -2.28
N ARG A 33 -8.47 7.81 -1.67
CA ARG A 33 -8.52 6.34 -1.83
C ARG A 33 -8.86 5.69 -0.49
N GLY A 34 -9.85 4.80 -0.50
CA GLY A 34 -10.24 4.03 0.69
C GLY A 34 -9.06 3.30 1.33
N ARG A 35 -8.92 3.41 2.66
CA ARG A 35 -7.82 2.77 3.40
C ARG A 35 -8.02 1.26 3.46
N ARG A 36 -7.04 0.50 2.97
CA ARG A 36 -7.04 -0.97 3.06
C ARG A 36 -6.57 -1.41 4.45
N LYS A 37 -7.08 -2.53 4.95
CA LYS A 37 -6.66 -3.06 6.26
C LYS A 37 -5.24 -3.63 6.17
N VAL A 38 -4.50 -3.40 7.23
CA VAL A 38 -3.12 -3.90 7.42
C VAL A 38 -3.11 -4.74 8.68
N ARG A 39 -2.43 -5.90 8.62
CA ARG A 39 -2.28 -6.84 9.74
C ARG A 39 -0.82 -7.24 9.86
N GLU A 40 -0.41 -7.58 11.07
CA GLU A 40 0.89 -8.21 11.33
C GLU A 40 0.66 -9.66 11.75
N GLY A 41 1.58 -10.54 11.39
CA GLY A 41 1.50 -11.94 11.76
C GLY A 41 2.81 -12.68 11.54
N LEU A 42 2.78 -13.97 11.90
CA LEU A 42 3.92 -14.87 11.75
C LEU A 42 3.70 -15.83 10.59
N VAL A 43 4.75 -16.10 9.83
CA VAL A 43 4.71 -17.07 8.73
C VAL A 43 4.73 -18.49 9.29
N VAL A 44 3.69 -19.27 8.98
CA VAL A 44 3.55 -20.67 9.43
C VAL A 44 4.01 -21.66 8.36
N SER A 45 3.83 -21.32 7.08
CA SER A 45 4.15 -22.24 5.98
C SER A 45 4.52 -21.49 4.71
N ASP A 46 5.62 -21.92 4.11
CA ASP A 46 6.17 -21.47 2.81
C ASP A 46 6.21 -22.64 1.79
N LYS A 47 5.30 -23.59 1.91
CA LYS A 47 5.28 -24.78 1.03
C LYS A 47 4.66 -24.55 -0.35
N MET A 48 4.13 -23.34 -0.62
CA MET A 48 3.37 -23.05 -1.82
C MET A 48 4.08 -21.99 -2.66
N ASP A 49 4.05 -22.14 -3.98
CA ASP A 49 4.66 -21.15 -4.87
C ASP A 49 3.97 -19.79 -4.74
N LYS A 50 4.79 -18.74 -4.61
CA LYS A 50 4.35 -17.33 -4.60
C LYS A 50 3.28 -17.06 -3.53
N THR A 51 3.27 -17.86 -2.47
CA THR A 51 2.26 -17.85 -1.43
C THR A 51 2.79 -18.27 -0.07
N VAL A 52 2.67 -17.38 0.90
CA VAL A 52 2.95 -17.72 2.30
C VAL A 52 1.66 -17.77 3.12
N VAL A 53 1.59 -18.70 4.08
CA VAL A 53 0.50 -18.77 5.05
C VAL A 53 0.92 -18.03 6.31
N VAL A 54 0.19 -16.96 6.64
CA VAL A 54 0.45 -16.11 7.80
C VAL A 54 -0.62 -16.34 8.85
N ALA A 55 -0.21 -16.57 10.10
CA ALA A 55 -1.11 -16.58 11.25
C ALA A 55 -1.17 -15.17 11.86
N VAL A 56 -2.38 -14.61 11.91
CA VAL A 56 -2.68 -13.35 12.58
C VAL A 56 -3.44 -13.66 13.87
N GLU A 57 -3.01 -13.03 14.96
CA GLU A 57 -3.64 -13.18 16.27
C GLU A 57 -4.50 -11.94 16.59
N ASP A 58 -5.77 -12.17 16.88
CA ASP A 58 -6.69 -11.13 17.36
C ASP A 58 -7.13 -11.46 18.79
N ARG A 59 -7.19 -10.45 19.67
CA ARG A 59 -7.74 -10.61 21.03
C ARG A 59 -9.19 -10.15 21.05
N ILE A 60 -10.11 -11.09 21.23
CA ILE A 60 -11.56 -10.85 21.18
C ILE A 60 -12.17 -11.22 22.52
N LYS A 61 -13.15 -10.44 22.97
CA LYS A 61 -13.91 -10.74 24.19
C LYS A 61 -15.03 -11.74 23.87
N HIS A 62 -15.19 -12.77 24.70
CA HIS A 62 -16.35 -13.66 24.59
C HIS A 62 -17.64 -12.85 24.82
N ARG A 63 -18.62 -13.00 23.91
CA ARG A 63 -19.83 -12.15 23.87
C ARG A 63 -20.62 -12.14 25.19
N LEU A 64 -20.75 -13.30 25.84
CA LEU A 64 -21.55 -13.45 27.05
C LEU A 64 -20.75 -13.23 28.35
N TYR A 65 -19.50 -13.69 28.38
CA TYR A 65 -18.71 -13.79 29.63
C TYR A 65 -17.63 -12.72 29.74
N GLY A 66 -17.35 -11.95 28.68
CA GLY A 66 -16.33 -10.90 28.69
C GLY A 66 -14.88 -11.39 28.79
N LYS A 67 -14.63 -12.70 28.97
CA LYS A 67 -13.28 -13.29 28.99
C LYS A 67 -12.56 -12.96 27.69
N VAL A 68 -11.37 -12.36 27.80
CA VAL A 68 -10.51 -12.07 26.64
C VAL A 68 -9.88 -13.38 26.17
N MET A 69 -10.13 -13.72 24.90
CA MET A 69 -9.61 -14.92 24.24
C MET A 69 -8.77 -14.51 23.04
N THR A 70 -7.75 -15.30 22.71
CA THR A 70 -6.93 -15.14 21.51
C THR A 70 -7.53 -15.99 20.39
N GLN A 71 -7.88 -15.37 19.27
CA GLN A 71 -8.32 -16.06 18.06
C GLN A 71 -7.23 -15.94 17.00
N THR A 72 -6.79 -17.07 16.45
CA THR A 72 -5.79 -17.12 15.40
C THR A 72 -6.46 -17.39 14.05
N THR A 73 -6.23 -16.51 13.08
CA THR A 73 -6.75 -16.65 11.71
C THR A 73 -5.59 -16.84 10.75
N LYS A 74 -5.71 -17.81 9.83
CA LYS A 74 -4.69 -18.07 8.79
C LYS A 74 -5.05 -17.35 7.49
N LEU A 75 -4.12 -16.56 6.98
CA LEU A 75 -4.27 -15.77 5.76
C LEU A 75 -3.31 -16.31 4.68
N LYS A 76 -3.81 -16.45 3.44
CA LYS A 76 -2.95 -16.74 2.29
C LYS A 76 -2.49 -15.42 1.66
N VAL A 77 -1.18 -15.20 1.72
CA VAL A 77 -0.53 -13.96 1.31
C VAL A 77 0.22 -14.19 0.01
N HIS A 78 0.06 -13.29 -0.94
CA HIS A 78 0.85 -13.30 -2.15
C HIS A 78 2.19 -12.60 -1.94
N ASP A 79 3.25 -13.31 -2.25
CA ASP A 79 4.61 -12.83 -2.39
C ASP A 79 5.09 -13.27 -3.78
N GLU A 80 5.70 -12.39 -4.57
CA GLU A 80 6.19 -12.72 -5.92
C GLU A 80 7.60 -13.29 -5.89
N GLU A 81 8.42 -12.86 -4.92
CA GLU A 81 9.84 -13.17 -4.83
C GLU A 81 10.14 -14.33 -3.87
N ASN A 82 9.12 -14.87 -3.18
CA ASN A 82 9.27 -15.89 -2.12
C ASN A 82 10.33 -15.48 -1.07
N SER A 83 10.27 -14.22 -0.66
CA SER A 83 11.26 -13.57 0.19
C SER A 83 11.09 -13.89 1.68
N ALA A 84 9.87 -14.28 2.09
CA ALA A 84 9.49 -14.53 3.48
C ALA A 84 9.61 -16.02 3.84
N GLY A 85 10.44 -16.33 4.84
CA GLY A 85 10.63 -17.69 5.35
C GLY A 85 9.69 -18.04 6.50
N ILE A 86 9.73 -19.31 6.92
CA ILE A 86 8.96 -19.79 8.08
C ILE A 86 9.48 -19.13 9.36
N GLY A 87 8.58 -18.63 10.20
CA GLY A 87 8.90 -17.96 11.46
C GLY A 87 9.12 -16.44 11.33
N ASP A 88 9.12 -15.88 10.12
CA ASP A 88 9.27 -14.45 9.92
C ASP A 88 8.05 -13.67 10.43
N ARG A 89 8.29 -12.47 10.96
CA ARG A 89 7.24 -11.51 11.31
C ARG A 89 7.00 -10.57 10.14
N VAL A 90 5.78 -10.59 9.61
CA VAL A 90 5.44 -9.92 8.36
C VAL A 90 4.24 -8.99 8.51
N VAL A 91 4.28 -7.88 7.79
CA VAL A 91 3.15 -6.96 7.60
C VAL A 91 2.46 -7.29 6.28
N VAL A 92 1.15 -7.50 6.35
CA VAL A 92 0.31 -7.88 5.22
C VAL A 92 -0.81 -6.88 5.02
N MET A 93 -1.17 -6.64 3.75
CA MET A 93 -2.22 -5.70 3.37
C MET A 93 -3.27 -6.38 2.51
N GLU A 94 -4.54 -6.02 2.71
CA GLU A 94 -5.62 -6.48 1.85
C GLU A 94 -5.42 -6.00 0.40
N THR A 95 -5.84 -6.81 -0.55
CA THR A 95 -5.82 -6.48 -1.97
C THR A 95 -7.01 -7.10 -2.67
N ARG A 96 -7.17 -6.80 -3.95
CA ARG A 96 -8.15 -7.46 -4.81
C ARG A 96 -7.93 -9.00 -4.79
N PRO A 97 -8.95 -9.82 -5.02
CA PRO A 97 -8.76 -11.26 -5.18
C PRO A 97 -7.70 -11.58 -6.24
N LEU A 98 -6.70 -12.38 -5.87
CA LEU A 98 -5.69 -12.90 -6.80
C LEU A 98 -5.94 -14.35 -7.19
N SER A 99 -6.64 -15.09 -6.33
CA SER A 99 -7.02 -16.50 -6.51
C SER A 99 -8.27 -16.79 -5.68
N ALA A 100 -8.69 -18.05 -5.50
CA ALA A 100 -9.86 -18.41 -4.72
C ALA A 100 -9.81 -17.88 -3.27
N THR A 101 -8.68 -18.07 -2.57
CA THR A 101 -8.52 -17.66 -1.15
C THR A 101 -7.51 -16.52 -0.93
N LYS A 102 -6.63 -16.24 -1.90
CA LYS A 102 -5.55 -15.24 -1.76
C LYS A 102 -6.14 -13.83 -1.87
N ARG A 103 -6.16 -13.09 -0.75
CA ARG A 103 -6.72 -11.72 -0.61
C ARG A 103 -5.73 -10.73 0.01
N TRP A 104 -4.54 -11.20 0.35
CA TRP A 104 -3.53 -10.44 1.07
C TRP A 104 -2.24 -10.42 0.26
N ARG A 105 -1.49 -9.32 0.33
CA ARG A 105 -0.15 -9.20 -0.25
C ARG A 105 0.88 -8.91 0.85
N LEU A 106 2.10 -9.37 0.64
CA LEU A 106 3.23 -9.01 1.49
C LEU A 106 3.57 -7.52 1.28
N VAL A 107 3.80 -6.79 2.38
CA VAL A 107 4.21 -5.38 2.32
C VAL A 107 5.64 -5.22 2.81
N LYS A 108 5.94 -5.77 3.99
CA LYS A 108 7.23 -5.65 4.63
C LYS A 108 7.48 -6.86 5.52
N ILE A 109 8.71 -7.34 5.52
CA ILE A 109 9.23 -8.26 6.55
C ILE A 109 9.80 -7.39 7.67
N VAL A 110 9.26 -7.53 8.87
CA VAL A 110 9.66 -6.74 10.05
C VAL A 110 10.90 -7.35 10.69
N GLU A 111 10.84 -8.65 10.96
CA GLU A 111 11.89 -9.42 11.60
C GLU A 111 12.02 -10.74 10.85
N LYS A 112 13.26 -11.08 10.46
CA LYS A 112 13.57 -12.42 9.95
C LYS A 112 13.86 -13.35 11.12
N ALA A 113 13.38 -14.58 11.02
CA ALA A 113 13.73 -15.64 11.97
C ALA A 113 15.25 -15.86 11.96
N LYS A 114 15.83 -16.05 13.14
CA LYS A 114 17.26 -16.32 13.35
C LYS A 114 17.55 -17.82 13.23
#